data_AF-A0A975GQW5-F1
#
_entry.id   AF-A0A975GQW5-F1
#
_cell.length_a   1.000
_cell.length_b   1.000
_cell.length_c   1.000
_cell.angle_alpha   90.00
_cell.angle_beta   90.00
_cell.angle_gamma   90.00
#
_symmetry.space_group_name_H-M   'P 1'
#
loop_
_entity.id
_entity.type
_entity.pdbx_description
1 polymer ?
#
loop_
_entity_poly.entity_id
_entity_poly.type
_entity_poly.pdbx_seq_one_letter_code
_entity_poly.pdbx_strand_id
1 'polypeptide(L)' 'MTTLSIQLPETVFSALRQPPDEFVREMRIAAAVKWFEIGKISHERAAEIAGMSRSEFMDVAQ' A
#
# COMPACT_ATOMS: atom_id res chain seq x y z
N MET A 1 -4.48 7.71 -13.77
CA MET A 1 -4.81 7.23 -12.42
C MET A 1 -6.14 6.48 -12.50
N THR A 2 -6.27 5.38 -11.78
CA THR A 2 -7.48 4.54 -11.76
C THR A 2 -8.05 4.53 -10.34
N THR A 3 -9.36 4.67 -10.20
CA THR A 3 -10.05 4.64 -8.91
C THR A 3 -10.64 3.27 -8.67
N LEU A 4 -10.40 2.69 -7.50
CA LEU A 4 -10.97 1.43 -7.05
C LEU A 4 -11.91 1.68 -5.87
N SER A 5 -13.11 1.12 -5.90
CA SER A 5 -14.03 1.10 -4.75
C SER A 5 -13.96 -0.26 -4.08
N ILE A 6 -13.79 -0.29 -2.76
CA ILE A 6 -13.65 -1.51 -1.95
C ILE A 6 -14.61 -1.40 -0.77
N GLN A 7 -15.34 -2.47 -0.48
CA GLN A 7 -16.18 -2.58 0.71
C GLN A 7 -15.36 -3.18 1.85
N LEU A 8 -15.33 -2.51 3.00
CA LEU A 8 -14.61 -2.93 4.20
C LEU A 8 -15.54 -2.78 5.41
N PRO A 9 -15.26 -3.47 6.54
CA PRO A 9 -15.96 -3.23 7.78
C PRO A 9 -15.83 -1.76 8.21
N GLU A 10 -16.91 -1.18 8.74
CA GLU A 10 -16.93 0.22 9.22
C GLU A 10 -15.88 0.47 10.33
N THR A 11 -15.45 -0.58 11.01
CA THR A 11 -14.47 -0.55 12.10
C THR A 11 -13.02 -0.50 11.64
N VAL A 12 -12.75 -0.49 10.33
CA VAL A 12 -11.36 -0.62 9.85
C VAL A 12 -10.49 0.58 10.26
N PHE A 13 -11.06 1.80 10.22
CA PHE A 13 -10.36 3.02 10.61
C PHE A 13 -10.10 3.08 12.11
N SER A 14 -11.02 2.56 12.93
CA SER A 14 -10.85 2.51 14.39
C SER A 14 -9.89 1.41 14.83
N ALA A 15 -9.79 0.30 14.07
CA ALA A 15 -8.85 -0.77 14.35
C ALA A 15 -7.39 -0.31 14.29
N LEU A 16 -7.04 0.55 13.31
CA LEU A 16 -5.69 1.11 13.17
C LEU A 16 -5.57 2.54 13.72
N ARG A 17 -6.67 3.15 14.20
CA ARG A 17 -6.73 4.54 14.67
C ARG A 17 -6.25 5.55 13.62
N GLN A 18 -6.62 5.33 12.37
CA GLN A 18 -6.17 6.13 11.23
C GLN A 18 -7.35 6.77 10.51
N PRO A 19 -7.19 8.01 10.01
CA PRO A 19 -8.16 8.60 9.09
C PRO A 19 -8.15 7.85 7.74
N PRO A 20 -9.24 7.95 6.94
CA PRO A 20 -9.38 7.20 5.69
C PRO A 20 -8.21 7.34 4.71
N ASP A 21 -7.68 8.56 4.52
CA ASP A 21 -6.61 8.81 3.56
C ASP A 21 -5.29 8.14 3.97
N GLU A 22 -4.98 8.12 5.26
CA GLU A 22 -3.78 7.44 5.79
C GLU A 22 -3.93 5.93 5.71
N PHE A 23 -5.11 5.42 6.07
CA PHE A 23 -5.42 4.00 5.97
C PHE A 23 -5.25 3.48 4.53
N VAL A 24 -5.84 4.18 3.55
CA VAL A 24 -5.75 3.79 2.13
C VAL A 24 -4.30 3.80 1.64
N ARG A 25 -3.53 4.82 2.04
CA ARG A 25 -2.10 4.91 1.72
C ARG A 25 -1.33 3.73 2.30
N GLU A 26 -1.51 3.43 3.58
CA GLU A 26 -0.84 2.32 4.26
C GLU A 26 -1.23 0.96 3.68
N MET A 27 -2.52 0.72 3.44
CA MET A 27 -3.02 -0.50 2.81
C MET A 27 -2.39 -0.73 1.43
N ARG A 28 -2.23 0.34 0.64
CA ARG A 28 -1.60 0.28 -0.69
C ARG A 28 -0.12 -0.08 -0.60
N ILE A 29 0.60 0.51 0.36
CA ILE A 29 2.02 0.20 0.62
C ILE A 29 2.17 -1.25 1.08
N ALA A 30 1.38 -1.68 2.06
CA ALA A 30 1.40 -3.04 2.59
C ALA A 30 1.14 -4.09 1.49
N ALA A 31 0.18 -3.83 0.59
CA ALA A 31 -0.06 -4.70 -0.56
C ALA A 31 1.14 -4.76 -1.52
N ALA A 32 1.74 -3.61 -1.85
CA ALA A 32 2.90 -3.51 -2.72
C ALA A 32 4.12 -4.26 -2.14
N VAL A 33 4.42 -4.05 -0.86
CA VAL A 33 5.47 -4.78 -0.12
C VAL A 33 5.18 -6.27 -0.19
N LYS A 34 3.96 -6.70 0.13
CA LYS A 34 3.65 -8.13 0.15
C LYS A 34 3.80 -8.79 -1.22
N TRP A 35 3.38 -8.12 -2.29
CA TRP A 35 3.54 -8.65 -3.65
C TRP A 35 4.99 -8.68 -4.11
N PHE A 36 5.80 -7.71 -3.69
CA PHE A 36 7.24 -7.71 -3.95
C PHE A 36 7.94 -8.86 -3.22
N GLU A 37 7.70 -9.02 -1.91
CA GLU A 37 8.26 -10.10 -1.08
C GLU A 37 8.05 -11.48 -1.68
N ILE A 38 6.84 -11.75 -2.18
CA ILE A 38 6.48 -13.06 -2.77
C ILE A 38 6.88 -13.18 -4.25
N GLY A 39 7.63 -12.22 -4.80
CA GLY A 39 8.12 -12.24 -6.18
C GLY A 39 7.04 -12.05 -7.24
N LYS A 40 5.86 -11.54 -6.89
CA LYS A 40 4.74 -11.37 -7.83
C LYS A 40 4.92 -10.14 -8.72
N ILE A 41 5.59 -9.11 -8.23
CA ILE A 41 5.86 -7.87 -8.96
C ILE A 41 7.32 -7.47 -8.83
N SER A 42 7.81 -6.71 -9.81
CA SER A 42 9.16 -6.13 -9.75
C SER A 42 9.22 -4.98 -8.74
N HIS A 43 10.44 -4.63 -8.35
CA HIS A 43 10.70 -3.50 -7.47
C HIS A 43 10.12 -2.17 -8.00
N GLU A 44 10.28 -1.90 -9.30
CA GLU A 44 9.75 -0.69 -9.95
C GLU A 44 8.22 -0.64 -9.89
N ARG A 45 7.56 -1.77 -10.14
CA ARG A 45 6.09 -1.87 -10.04
C ARG A 45 5.60 -1.73 -8.61
N ALA A 46 6.34 -2.24 -7.64
CA ALA A 46 6.00 -2.10 -6.24
C ALA A 46 6.06 -0.63 -5.78
N ALA A 47 7.10 0.11 -6.16
CA ALA A 47 7.21 1.55 -5.90
C ALA A 47 6.09 2.36 -6.59
N GLU A 48 5.79 2.06 -7.85
CA GLU A 48 4.69 2.68 -8.61
C GLU A 48 3.34 2.45 -7.91
N ILE A 49 3.04 1.20 -7.52
CA ILE A 49 1.79 0.85 -6.82
C ILE A 49 1.73 1.52 -5.46
N ALA A 50 2.83 1.53 -4.70
CA ALA A 50 2.91 2.20 -3.40
C ALA A 50 2.73 3.73 -3.51
N GLY A 51 2.90 4.30 -4.70
CA GLY A 51 2.89 5.73 -4.95
C GLY A 51 4.12 6.41 -4.34
N MET A 52 5.26 5.73 -4.39
CA MET A 52 6.54 6.13 -3.82
C MET A 52 7.60 6.22 -4.91
N SER A 53 8.64 7.01 -4.66
CA SER A 53 9.89 6.87 -5.40
C SER A 53 10.52 5.49 -5.14
N ARG A 54 11.39 5.07 -6.07
CA ARG A 54 12.13 3.82 -5.92
C ARG A 54 12.96 3.76 -4.64
N SER A 55 13.55 4.88 -4.23
CA SER A 55 14.34 4.99 -3.00
C SER A 55 13.47 4.86 -1.75
N GLU A 56 12.35 5.58 -1.68
CA GLU A 56 11.44 5.51 -0.53
C GLU A 56 10.87 4.11 -0.36
N PHE A 57 10.58 3.41 -1.47
CA PHE A 57 10.09 2.04 -1.39
C PHE A 57 11.14 1.06 -0.82
N MET A 58 12.43 1.23 -1.17
CA MET A 58 13.50 0.40 -0.60
C MET A 58 13.62 0.55 0.91
N ASP A 59 13.34 1.73 1.45
CA ASP A 59 13.43 1.99 2.89
C ASP A 59 12.30 1.31 3.67
N VAL A 60 11.14 1.08 3.04
CA VAL A 60 9.96 0.44 3.68
C VAL A 60 9.82 -1.04 3.38
N ALA A 61 10.46 -1.55 2.32
CA ALA A 61 10.37 -2.94 1.87
C ALA A 61 11.51 -3.85 2.39
N GLN A 62 12.29 -3.37 3.37
CA GLN A 62 13.35 -4.15 4.03
C GLN A 62 12.82 -5.22 4.98
#